data_AF-A0A7X8L8K8-F1
#
_entry.id   AF-A0A7X8L8K8-F1
#
_cell.length_a   1.000
_cell.length_b   1.000
_cell.length_c   1.000
_cell.angle_alpha   90.00
_cell.angle_beta   90.00
_cell.angle_gamma   90.00
#
_symmetry.space_group_name_H-M   'P 1'
#
loop_
_entity.id
_entity.type
_entity.pdbx_description
1 polymer ?
#
loop_
_entity_poly.entity_id
_entity_poly.type
_entity_poly.pdbx_seq_one_letter_code
_entity_poly.pdbx_strand_id
1 'polypeptide(L)'
;MPKNYLLQPLDSKRIKEFDKEKLLGMGLEDAIIYYFDSVVADKIQKIPIHFENIMEARFFNEKQEIRIFNDEGSWSGSLFQHMGKDSCRGEEPWIDEKYFLIQKNKKGDFPSQLRVRKYIHYDEDQQAYIGYVKPMKLIFKGGKAR
;
A
#
# COMPACT_ATOMS: atom_id res chain seq x y z
N MET A 1 7.00 14.81 17.83
CA MET A 1 5.92 13.98 18.40
C MET A 1 6.13 12.53 17.99
N PRO A 2 5.72 11.54 18.80
CA PRO A 2 5.79 10.13 18.41
C PRO A 2 4.79 9.81 17.28
N LYS A 3 5.24 9.05 16.27
CA LYS A 3 4.41 8.69 15.12
C LYS A 3 3.38 7.61 15.47
N ASN A 4 2.18 7.72 14.90
CA ASN A 4 1.10 6.71 15.03
C ASN A 4 1.32 5.45 14.18
N TYR A 5 2.52 5.30 13.66
CA TYR A 5 2.92 4.20 12.80
C TYR A 5 4.41 3.93 12.94
N LEU A 6 4.76 2.69 12.64
CA LEU A 6 6.13 2.27 12.45
C LEU A 6 6.42 2.18 10.96
N LEU A 7 7.55 2.73 10.54
CA LEU A 7 8.05 2.61 9.17
C LEU A 7 9.46 2.02 9.23
N GLN A 8 9.59 0.78 8.76
CA GLN A 8 10.87 0.07 8.74
C GLN A 8 11.38 -0.01 7.29
N PRO A 9 12.64 0.34 7.02
CA PRO A 9 13.23 0.09 5.71
C PRO A 9 13.36 -1.41 5.45
N LEU A 10 13.19 -1.80 4.19
CA LEU A 10 13.41 -3.16 3.69
C LEU A 10 14.54 -3.12 2.68
N ASP A 11 15.50 -4.03 2.84
CA ASP A 11 16.59 -4.24 1.90
C ASP A 11 16.25 -5.34 0.88
N SER A 12 17.12 -5.51 -0.11
CA SER A 12 16.93 -6.51 -1.16
C SER A 12 16.83 -7.95 -0.62
N LYS A 13 17.49 -8.26 0.50
CA LYS A 13 17.47 -9.61 1.07
C LYS A 13 16.09 -9.93 1.64
N ARG A 14 15.55 -9.04 2.47
CA ARG A 14 14.20 -9.19 3.04
C ARG A 14 13.13 -9.16 1.96
N ILE A 15 13.29 -8.36 0.91
CA ILE A 15 12.33 -8.28 -0.20
C ILE A 15 12.23 -9.61 -0.95
N LYS A 16 13.37 -10.26 -1.22
CA LYS A 16 13.42 -11.57 -1.89
C LYS A 16 12.76 -12.69 -1.10
N GLU A 17 12.53 -12.49 0.20
CA GLU A 17 11.80 -13.45 1.01
C GLU A 17 10.29 -13.36 0.81
N PHE A 18 9.74 -12.28 0.25
CA PHE A 18 8.30 -12.18 0.04
C PHE A 18 7.84 -13.01 -1.16
N ASP A 19 6.83 -13.82 -0.92
CA ASP A 19 6.04 -14.51 -1.93
C ASP A 19 4.56 -14.26 -1.65
N LYS A 20 3.69 -14.72 -2.54
CA LYS A 20 2.23 -14.55 -2.38
C LYS A 20 1.73 -15.13 -1.05
N GLU A 21 2.23 -16.29 -0.63
CA GLU A 21 1.76 -16.97 0.57
C GLU A 21 2.10 -16.19 1.84
N LYS A 22 3.33 -15.67 1.92
CA LYS A 22 3.75 -14.83 3.05
C LYS A 22 3.00 -13.51 3.09
N LEU A 23 2.79 -12.86 1.94
CA LEU A 23 2.01 -11.62 1.88
C LEU A 23 0.59 -11.84 2.43
N LEU A 24 -0.06 -12.93 2.02
CA LEU A 24 -1.38 -13.31 2.53
C LEU A 24 -1.34 -13.74 4.00
N GLY A 25 -0.28 -14.45 4.44
CA GLY A 25 -0.07 -14.85 5.82
C GLY A 25 0.13 -13.66 6.78
N MET A 26 0.64 -12.53 6.26
CA MET A 26 0.68 -11.25 6.98
C MET A 26 -0.68 -10.52 7.01
N GLY A 27 -1.69 -11.08 6.35
CA GLY A 27 -3.04 -10.50 6.27
C GLY A 27 -3.17 -9.36 5.25
N LEU A 28 -2.20 -9.16 4.36
CA LEU A 28 -2.31 -8.20 3.26
C LEU A 28 -3.36 -8.71 2.27
N GLU A 29 -4.15 -7.80 1.69
CA GLU A 29 -5.30 -8.19 0.87
C GLU A 29 -5.20 -7.69 -0.57
N ASP A 30 -4.85 -6.41 -0.71
CA ASP A 30 -4.89 -5.67 -1.96
C ASP A 30 -3.46 -5.37 -2.43
N ALA A 31 -3.28 -5.28 -3.75
CA ALA A 31 -2.03 -4.84 -4.33
C ALA A 31 -2.24 -3.82 -5.45
N ILE A 32 -1.28 -2.90 -5.56
CA ILE A 32 -1.07 -2.08 -6.75
C ILE A 32 0.36 -2.36 -7.21
N ILE A 33 0.52 -2.88 -8.43
CA ILE A 33 1.80 -3.27 -9.00
C ILE A 33 2.00 -2.52 -10.31
N TYR A 34 3.10 -1.79 -10.38
CA TYR A 34 3.61 -1.12 -11.57
C TYR A 34 4.65 -2.03 -12.22
N TYR A 35 4.28 -2.64 -13.34
CA TYR A 35 5.20 -3.30 -14.25
C TYR A 35 5.70 -2.28 -15.28
N PHE A 36 6.74 -2.63 -16.04
CA PHE A 36 7.26 -1.77 -17.12
C PHE A 36 6.22 -1.42 -18.19
N ASP A 37 5.26 -2.31 -18.46
CA ASP A 37 4.28 -2.19 -19.54
C ASP A 37 2.83 -1.98 -19.08
N SER A 38 2.57 -2.13 -17.77
CA SER A 38 1.21 -2.24 -17.26
C SER A 38 1.12 -1.90 -15.77
N VAL A 39 -0.11 -1.60 -15.33
CA VAL A 39 -0.43 -1.39 -13.92
C VAL A 39 -1.57 -2.33 -13.53
N VAL A 40 -1.36 -3.10 -12.47
CA VAL A 40 -2.35 -4.02 -11.91
C VAL A 40 -2.78 -3.50 -10.56
N ALA A 41 -4.09 -3.37 -10.35
CA ALA A 41 -4.68 -3.07 -9.05
C ALA A 41 -5.79 -4.09 -8.77
N ASP A 42 -5.55 -5.05 -7.89
CA ASP A 42 -6.50 -6.13 -7.57
C ASP A 42 -6.16 -6.77 -6.20
N LYS A 43 -6.96 -7.76 -5.79
CA LYS A 43 -6.68 -8.64 -4.65
C LYS A 43 -5.42 -9.47 -4.93
N ILE A 44 -4.52 -9.56 -3.95
CA ILE A 44 -3.26 -10.34 -4.01
C ILE A 44 -3.53 -11.79 -4.46
N GLN A 45 -4.63 -12.37 -4.02
CA GLN A 45 -5.04 -13.74 -4.36
C GLN A 45 -5.14 -13.95 -5.89
N LYS A 46 -5.67 -12.95 -6.61
CA LYS A 46 -5.93 -13.02 -8.06
C LYS A 46 -4.72 -12.68 -8.93
N ILE A 47 -3.67 -12.08 -8.36
CA ILE A 47 -2.55 -11.55 -9.14
C ILE A 47 -1.43 -12.60 -9.25
N PRO A 48 -0.96 -12.97 -10.44
CA PRO A 48 0.32 -13.67 -10.57
C PRO A 48 1.45 -12.65 -10.34
N ILE A 49 2.23 -12.82 -9.27
CA ILE A 49 3.29 -11.88 -8.88
C ILE A 49 4.60 -12.31 -9.55
N HIS A 50 5.06 -11.54 -10.52
CA HIS A 50 6.33 -11.75 -11.23
C HIS A 50 7.34 -10.70 -10.82
N PHE A 51 8.06 -10.93 -9.71
CA PHE A 51 8.97 -9.93 -9.13
C PHE A 51 10.03 -9.40 -10.11
N GLU A 52 10.48 -10.21 -11.07
CA GLU A 52 11.47 -9.84 -12.09
C GLU A 52 11.08 -8.63 -12.96
N ASN A 53 9.79 -8.39 -13.16
CA ASN A 53 9.28 -7.31 -14.03
C ASN A 53 8.67 -6.14 -13.27
N ILE A 54 8.68 -6.19 -11.93
CA ILE A 54 8.08 -5.17 -11.08
C ILE A 54 9.02 -3.96 -11.00
N MET A 55 8.51 -2.77 -11.31
CA MET A 55 9.18 -1.50 -11.02
C MET A 55 8.85 -1.03 -9.61
N GLU A 56 7.57 -1.06 -9.24
CA GLU A 56 7.08 -0.75 -7.90
C GLU A 56 5.91 -1.66 -7.56
N ALA A 57 5.83 -2.17 -6.33
CA ALA A 57 4.64 -2.82 -5.82
C ALA A 57 4.28 -2.31 -4.43
N ARG A 58 2.98 -2.15 -4.20
CA ARG A 58 2.38 -1.82 -2.92
C ARG A 58 1.43 -2.95 -2.56
N PHE A 59 1.73 -3.69 -1.50
CA PHE A 59 0.87 -4.72 -0.92
C PHE A 59 0.31 -4.19 0.39
N PHE A 60 -1.01 -4.15 0.55
CA PHE A 60 -1.62 -3.42 1.65
C PHE A 60 -2.94 -4.02 2.14
N ASN A 61 -3.30 -3.61 3.35
CA ASN A 61 -4.63 -3.71 3.93
C ASN A 61 -4.89 -2.43 4.74
N GLU A 62 -5.89 -2.39 5.61
CA GLU A 62 -6.17 -1.18 6.39
C GLU A 62 -5.05 -0.86 7.42
N LYS A 63 -4.34 -1.86 7.94
CA LYS A 63 -3.36 -1.67 9.03
C LYS A 63 -1.92 -1.55 8.56
N GLN A 64 -1.56 -2.16 7.44
CA GLN A 64 -0.18 -2.37 7.03
C GLN A 64 0.01 -2.14 5.53
N GLU A 65 1.24 -1.79 5.16
CA GLU A 65 1.67 -1.68 3.78
C GLU A 65 3.11 -2.19 3.66
N ILE A 66 3.37 -2.99 2.64
CA ILE A 66 4.70 -3.25 2.12
C ILE A 66 4.81 -2.54 0.78
N ARG A 67 5.72 -1.58 0.69
CA ARG A 67 6.08 -0.90 -0.56
C ARG A 67 7.46 -1.36 -0.97
N ILE A 68 7.61 -1.85 -2.19
CA ILE A 68 8.88 -2.25 -2.77
C ILE A 68 9.06 -1.52 -4.10
N PHE A 69 10.30 -1.17 -4.42
CA PHE A 69 10.67 -0.56 -5.69
C PHE A 69 12.03 -1.10 -6.14
N ASN A 70 12.17 -1.21 -7.45
CA ASN A 70 13.38 -1.63 -8.13
C ASN A 70 14.03 -0.39 -8.76
N ASP A 71 15.24 -0.08 -8.30
CA ASP A 71 16.08 0.97 -8.85
C ASP A 71 17.28 0.32 -9.56
N GLU A 72 17.19 0.19 -10.89
CA GLU A 72 18.23 -0.38 -11.76
C GLU A 72 18.80 -1.74 -11.29
N GLY A 73 17.95 -2.62 -10.76
CA GLY A 73 18.30 -3.94 -10.25
C GLY A 73 18.52 -4.02 -8.74
N SER A 74 18.53 -2.87 -8.05
CA SER A 74 18.59 -2.77 -6.60
C SER A 74 17.19 -2.68 -6.00
N TRP A 75 16.83 -3.68 -5.18
CA TRP A 75 15.53 -3.70 -4.51
C TRP A 75 15.60 -2.99 -3.17
N SER A 76 14.69 -2.05 -2.94
CA SER A 76 14.48 -1.45 -1.64
C SER A 76 12.99 -1.19 -1.38
N GLY A 77 12.66 -0.89 -0.14
CA GLY A 77 11.26 -0.78 0.23
C GLY A 77 11.05 -0.35 1.68
N SER A 78 9.79 -0.42 2.09
CA SER A 78 9.39 -0.11 3.45
C SER A 78 8.22 -0.97 3.90
N LEU A 79 8.28 -1.41 5.16
CA LEU A 79 7.15 -1.98 5.89
C LEU A 79 6.56 -0.90 6.79
N PHE A 80 5.32 -0.53 6.50
CA PHE A 80 4.49 0.36 7.31
C PHE A 80 3.54 -0.46 8.18
N GLN A 81 3.46 -0.12 9.47
CA GLN A 81 2.50 -0.70 10.40
C GLN A 81 1.81 0.40 11.22
N HIS A 82 0.48 0.47 11.13
CA HIS A 82 -0.33 1.35 11.98
C HIS A 82 -0.38 0.80 13.41
N MET A 83 -0.05 1.64 14.39
CA MET A 83 0.04 1.22 15.80
C MET A 83 -1.26 1.45 16.59
N GLY A 84 -2.30 2.04 15.98
CA GLY A 84 -3.60 2.25 16.62
C GLY A 84 -3.59 3.32 17.73
N LYS A 85 -4.72 3.44 18.45
CA LYS A 85 -4.95 4.43 19.51
C LYS A 85 -4.36 4.04 20.88
N ASP A 86 -3.87 2.81 21.04
CA ASP A 86 -3.40 2.28 22.33
C ASP A 86 -1.93 2.64 22.63
N SER A 87 -1.26 3.40 21.76
CA SER A 87 0.03 3.98 22.11
C SER A 87 -0.19 5.10 23.12
N CYS A 88 0.47 5.05 24.29
CA CYS A 88 0.48 6.08 25.34
C CYS A 88 1.13 7.43 24.91
N ARG A 89 0.92 7.82 23.66
CA ARG A 89 1.69 8.74 22.85
C ARG A 89 0.64 9.45 21.98
N GLY A 90 0.48 10.77 22.17
CA GLY A 90 -0.65 11.53 21.62
C GLY A 90 -0.94 11.29 20.13
N GLU A 91 -2.21 11.41 19.76
CA GLU A 91 -2.70 11.06 18.41
C GLU A 91 -2.19 12.07 17.35
N GLU A 92 -1.19 11.70 16.55
CA GLU A 92 -0.98 12.38 15.25
C GLU A 92 -2.24 12.27 14.39
N PRO A 93 -2.80 13.38 13.88
CA PRO A 93 -4.03 13.35 13.11
C PRO A 93 -3.83 12.65 11.77
N TRP A 94 -4.91 12.03 11.27
CA TRP A 94 -4.95 11.47 9.92
C TRP A 94 -6.30 11.76 9.26
N ILE A 95 -6.29 11.78 7.93
CA ILE A 95 -7.49 11.91 7.10
C ILE A 95 -7.58 10.75 6.12
N ASP A 96 -8.79 10.25 5.90
CA ASP A 96 -9.07 9.21 4.92
C ASP A 96 -9.76 9.83 3.70
N GLU A 97 -9.26 9.51 2.52
CA GLU A 97 -9.81 9.98 1.25
C GLU A 97 -10.12 8.81 0.32
N LYS A 98 -11.01 9.04 -0.66
CA LYS A 98 -11.35 8.08 -1.71
C LYS A 98 -11.02 8.66 -3.07
N TYR A 99 -10.27 7.90 -3.86
CA TYR A 99 -9.91 8.26 -5.23
C TYR A 99 -10.63 7.33 -6.20
N PHE A 100 -11.15 7.87 -7.30
CA PHE A 100 -11.69 7.06 -8.39
C PHE A 100 -10.56 6.51 -9.25
N LEU A 101 -10.59 5.21 -9.52
CA LEU A 101 -9.63 4.57 -10.40
C LEU A 101 -10.22 4.48 -11.80
N ILE A 102 -9.48 4.97 -12.79
CA ILE A 102 -9.85 4.90 -14.21
C ILE A 102 -8.91 3.90 -14.87
N GLN A 103 -9.48 2.81 -15.39
CA GLN A 103 -8.73 1.85 -16.20
C GLN A 103 -9.10 2.01 -17.67
N LYS A 104 -8.08 2.16 -18.53
CA LYS A 104 -8.27 2.36 -19.98
C LYS A 104 -8.75 1.10 -20.70
N ASN A 105 -8.47 -0.10 -20.17
CA ASN A 105 -8.77 -1.38 -20.82
C ASN A 105 -9.73 -2.23 -19.97
N LYS A 106 -11.05 -1.99 -20.11
CA LYS A 106 -12.10 -2.68 -19.34
C LYS A 106 -12.27 -4.15 -19.78
N LYS A 107 -11.73 -5.09 -19.01
CA LYS A 107 -12.17 -6.50 -19.01
C LYS A 107 -12.18 -7.02 -17.56
N GLY A 108 -13.34 -7.49 -17.08
CA GLY A 108 -13.48 -8.10 -15.76
C GLY A 108 -13.89 -7.15 -14.63
N ASP A 109 -13.88 -7.69 -13.41
CA ASP A 109 -14.14 -6.97 -12.16
C ASP A 109 -12.88 -6.22 -11.73
N PHE A 110 -12.95 -4.89 -11.69
CA PHE A 110 -11.82 -4.01 -11.38
C PHE A 110 -12.21 -3.03 -10.26
N PRO A 111 -11.27 -2.66 -9.37
CA PRO A 111 -11.55 -1.68 -8.33
C PRO A 111 -11.93 -0.32 -8.92
N SER A 112 -13.12 0.15 -8.58
CA SER A 112 -13.60 1.46 -8.97
C SER A 112 -13.00 2.60 -8.16
N GLN A 113 -12.52 2.32 -6.94
CA GLN A 113 -11.96 3.32 -6.04
C GLN A 113 -10.81 2.75 -5.20
N LEU A 114 -9.95 3.65 -4.74
CA LEU A 114 -8.91 3.41 -3.74
C LEU A 114 -9.19 4.28 -2.52
N ARG A 115 -9.29 3.66 -1.34
CA ARG A 115 -9.25 4.38 -0.06
C ARG A 115 -7.80 4.59 0.33
N VAL A 116 -7.45 5.80 0.73
CA VAL A 116 -6.10 6.21 1.13
C VAL A 116 -6.17 6.89 2.49
N ARG A 117 -5.17 6.67 3.34
CA ARG A 117 -4.97 7.41 4.59
C ARG A 117 -3.75 8.32 4.45
N LYS A 118 -3.92 9.58 4.85
CA LYS A 118 -2.85 10.57 4.94
C LYS A 118 -2.59 10.89 6.40
N TYR A 119 -1.35 10.71 6.85
CA TYR A 119 -0.89 11.06 8.20
C TYR A 119 -0.38 12.50 8.20
N ILE A 120 -0.86 13.30 9.14
CA ILE A 120 -0.55 14.72 9.25
C ILE A 120 0.48 14.90 10.35
N HIS A 121 1.59 15.53 10.00
CA HIS A 121 2.65 15.92 10.93
C HIS A 121 2.71 17.45 11.00
N TYR A 122 3.47 17.92 11.99
CA TYR A 122 3.75 19.34 12.19
C TYR A 122 5.26 19.51 12.23
N ASP A 123 5.77 20.56 11.59
CA ASP A 123 7.17 20.95 11.68
C ASP A 123 7.44 21.77 12.95
N GLU A 124 8.64 22.33 13.06
CA GLU A 124 9.08 23.10 14.24
C GLU A 124 8.23 24.38 14.46
N ASP A 125 7.67 24.93 13.39
CA ASP A 125 6.82 26.13 13.41
C ASP A 125 5.32 25.80 13.56
N GLN A 126 5.00 24.53 13.84
CA GLN A 126 3.63 24.02 13.95
C GLN A 126 2.81 24.13 12.66
N GLN A 127 3.48 24.20 11.50
CA GLN A 127 2.81 24.14 10.21
C GLN A 127 2.49 22.67 9.84
N ALA A 128 1.23 22.41 9.51
CA ALA A 128 0.76 21.07 9.16
C ALA A 128 1.22 20.66 7.75
N TYR A 129 1.71 19.42 7.62
CA TYR A 129 2.05 18.80 6.35
C TYR A 129 1.67 17.30 6.31
N ILE A 130 1.60 16.72 5.12
CA ILE A 130 1.35 15.30 4.94
C ILE A 130 2.68 14.55 5.09
N GLY A 131 2.83 13.82 6.21
CA GLY A 131 4.04 13.06 6.50
C GLY A 131 4.09 11.67 5.84
N TYR A 132 2.93 11.05 5.60
CA TYR A 132 2.85 9.76 4.93
C TYR A 132 1.51 9.53 4.26
N VAL A 133 1.51 8.81 3.14
CA VAL A 133 0.29 8.45 2.38
C VAL A 133 0.27 6.97 2.07
N LYS A 134 -0.75 6.28 2.60
CA LYS A 134 -0.90 4.83 2.52
C LYS A 134 -2.21 4.41 1.86
N PRO A 135 -2.21 3.51 0.87
CA PRO A 135 -3.41 2.84 0.39
C PRO A 135 -3.94 1.93 1.50
N MET A 136 -5.25 1.94 1.65
CA MET A 136 -5.94 1.23 2.71
C MET A 136 -6.72 0.04 2.14
N LYS A 137 -7.43 0.28 1.03
CA LYS A 137 -8.33 -0.71 0.46
C LYS A 137 -8.71 -0.37 -0.98
N LEU A 138 -8.77 -1.40 -1.82
CA LEU A 138 -9.39 -1.35 -3.13
C LEU A 138 -10.90 -1.62 -3.02
N ILE A 139 -11.71 -0.79 -3.67
CA ILE A 139 -13.17 -0.87 -3.63
C ILE A 139 -13.69 -1.25 -5.02
N PHE A 140 -14.15 -2.48 -5.14
CA PHE A 140 -14.76 -3.04 -6.34
C PHE A 140 -16.22 -2.60 -6.42
N LYS A 141 -16.66 -2.14 -7.59
CA LYS A 141 -18.08 -1.92 -7.84
C LYS A 141 -18.68 -3.30 -8.05
N GLY A 142 -19.63 -3.71 -7.20
CA GLY A 142 -20.28 -5.00 -7.33
C GLY A 142 -20.81 -5.22 -8.74
N GLY A 143 -20.15 -6.10 -9.50
CA GLY A 143 -20.78 -6.77 -10.61
C GLY A 143 -21.90 -7.62 -10.00
N LYS A 144 -23.14 -7.43 -10.46
CA LYS A 144 -24.19 -8.41 -10.19
C LYS A 144 -23.61 -9.78 -10.52
N ALA A 145 -23.60 -10.70 -9.56
CA ALA A 145 -23.47 -12.12 -9.86
C ALA A 145 -24.50 -12.42 -10.96
N ARG A 146 -24.01 -12.83 -12.12
CA ARG A 146 -24.80 -13.43 -13.19
C ARG A 146 -24.41 -14.89 -13.25
#